data_AF-A0A963NQQ9-F1
#
_entry.id   AF-A0A963NQQ9-F1
#
_cell.length_a   1.000
_cell.length_b   1.000
_cell.length_c   1.000
_cell.angle_alpha   90.00
_cell.angle_beta   90.00
_cell.angle_gamma   90.00
#
_symmetry.space_group_name_H-M   'P 1'
#
loop_
_entity.id
_entity.type
_entity.pdbx_description
1 polymer ?
#
loop_
_entity_poly.entity_id
_entity_poly.type
_entity_poly.pdbx_seq_one_letter_code
_entity_poly.pdbx_strand_id
1 'polypeptide(L)' 'MSSHYNLTNQELDDLEFEHRHAIDKRYADRVKAVYLLGKGWPVTKIAEALLIDHETVRNHVKRYRKGGLAAL' A
#
# COMPACT_ATOMS: atom_id res chain seq x y z
N MET A 1 -2.80 -17.31 8.89
CA MET A 1 -1.41 -17.16 8.39
C MET A 1 -1.14 -15.68 8.21
N SER A 2 -0.47 -15.08 9.19
CA SER A 2 -0.11 -13.66 9.17
C SER A 2 1.13 -13.49 8.29
N SER A 3 0.96 -13.18 7.00
CA SER A 3 2.07 -12.64 6.22
C SER A 3 2.43 -11.29 6.82
N HIS A 4 3.55 -11.24 7.55
CA HIS A 4 4.07 -9.99 8.08
C HIS A 4 4.62 -9.17 6.92
N TYR A 5 3.86 -8.15 6.50
CA TYR A 5 4.22 -7.24 5.42
C TYR A 5 5.14 -6.12 5.90
N ASN A 6 6.15 -6.44 6.71
CA ASN A 6 6.99 -5.41 7.33
C ASN A 6 7.77 -4.66 6.24
N LEU A 7 7.49 -3.37 6.10
CA LEU A 7 8.30 -2.43 5.33
C LEU A 7 9.31 -1.76 6.26
N THR A 8 10.47 -1.43 5.71
CA THR A 8 11.46 -0.61 6.40
C THR A 8 10.94 0.80 6.60
N ASN A 9 11.52 1.54 7.56
CA ASN A 9 11.14 2.94 7.76
C ASN A 9 11.38 3.77 6.50
N GLN A 10 12.46 3.53 5.76
CA GLN A 10 12.73 4.23 4.50
C GLN A 10 11.64 3.96 3.45
N GLU A 11 11.23 2.71 3.26
CA GLU A 11 10.14 2.37 2.34
C GLU A 11 8.82 3.05 2.75
N LEU A 12 8.55 3.16 4.06
CA LEU A 12 7.37 3.86 4.57
C LEU A 12 7.44 5.37 4.33
N ASP A 13 8.61 5.98 4.53
CA ASP A 13 8.86 7.41 4.29
C ASP A 13 8.70 7.74 2.79
N ASP A 14 9.23 6.89 1.91
CA ASP A 14 9.09 7.04 0.46
C ASP A 14 7.62 6.93 0.01
N LEU A 15 6.88 5.96 0.55
CA LEU A 15 5.45 5.79 0.28
C LEU A 15 4.62 6.98 0.80
N GLU A 16 4.95 7.50 1.97
CA GLU A 16 4.27 8.67 2.54
C GLU A 16 4.55 9.93 1.71
N PHE A 17 5.80 10.15 1.33
CA PHE A 17 6.18 11.24 0.43
C PHE A 17 5.39 11.14 -0.86
N GLU A 18 5.37 9.97 -1.49
CA GLU A 18 4.74 9.80 -2.79
C GLU A 18 3.22 9.90 -2.74
N HIS A 19 2.58 9.40 -1.67
CA HIS A 19 1.14 9.58 -1.45
C HIS A 19 0.76 11.06 -1.35
N ARG A 20 1.54 11.87 -0.65
CA ARG A 20 1.28 13.31 -0.45
C ARG A 20 1.42 14.13 -1.73
N HIS A 21 2.25 13.69 -2.68
CA HIS A 21 2.49 14.37 -3.95
C HIS A 21 1.68 13.79 -5.12
N ALA A 22 0.99 12.66 -4.91
CA ALA A 22 0.15 12.03 -5.92
C ALA A 22 -1.03 12.94 -6.34
N ILE A 23 -1.09 13.26 -7.63
CA ILE A 23 -2.21 14.01 -8.24
C ILE A 23 -3.37 13.07 -8.58
N ASP A 24 -3.06 11.86 -9.07
CA ASP A 24 -4.07 10.86 -9.40
C ASP A 24 -4.57 10.16 -8.13
N LYS A 25 -5.87 10.28 -7.86
CA LYS A 25 -6.49 9.71 -6.66
C LYS A 25 -6.35 8.19 -6.59
N ARG A 26 -6.45 7.51 -7.74
CA ARG A 26 -6.33 6.04 -7.78
C ARG A 26 -4.90 5.59 -7.48
N TYR A 27 -3.90 6.33 -7.92
CA TYR A 27 -2.51 6.13 -7.57
C TYR A 27 -2.26 6.39 -6.08
N ALA A 28 -2.80 7.50 -5.56
CA ALA A 28 -2.71 7.81 -4.14
C ALA A 28 -3.28 6.67 -3.27
N ASP A 29 -4.43 6.10 -3.62
CA ASP A 29 -5.01 4.98 -2.87
C ASP A 29 -4.21 3.67 -3.03
N ARG A 30 -3.61 3.42 -4.20
CA ARG A 30 -2.66 2.31 -4.39
C ARG A 30 -1.47 2.41 -3.44
N VAL A 31 -0.82 3.59 -3.39
CA VAL A 31 0.32 3.87 -2.51
C VAL A 31 -0.10 3.75 -1.04
N LYS A 32 -1.25 4.32 -0.66
CA LYS A 32 -1.79 4.27 0.70
C LYS A 32 -2.10 2.85 1.16
N ALA A 33 -2.62 1.99 0.27
CA ALA A 33 -2.86 0.58 0.59
C ALA A 33 -1.56 -0.14 0.98
N VAL A 34 -0.47 0.11 0.23
CA VAL A 34 0.85 -0.46 0.52
C VAL A 34 1.41 0.08 1.84
N TYR A 35 1.32 1.39 2.05
CA TYR A 35 1.76 2.04 3.29
C TYR A 35 1.07 1.45 4.53
N LEU A 36 -0.27 1.39 4.52
CA LEU A 36 -1.04 0.90 5.67
C LEU A 36 -0.74 -0.56 5.98
N LEU A 37 -0.62 -1.40 4.94
CA LEU A 37 -0.25 -2.80 5.12
C LEU A 37 1.18 -2.93 5.66
N GLY A 38 2.10 -2.08 5.19
CA GLY A 38 3.47 -1.96 5.70
C GLY A 38 3.55 -1.58 7.18
N LYS A 39 2.61 -0.76 7.65
CA LYS A 39 2.42 -0.39 9.06
C LYS A 39 1.74 -1.48 9.89
N GLY A 40 1.39 -2.62 9.28
CA GLY A 40 0.78 -3.76 9.96
C GLY A 40 -0.74 -3.69 10.09
N TRP A 41 -1.42 -2.80 9.35
CA TRP A 41 -2.88 -2.78 9.34
C TRP A 41 -3.42 -4.07 8.69
N PRO A 42 -4.53 -4.63 9.21
CA PRO A 42 -5.12 -5.82 8.59
C PRO A 42 -5.74 -5.45 7.23
N VAL A 43 -5.57 -6.33 6.24
CA VAL A 43 -6.10 -6.16 4.87
C VAL A 43 -7.59 -5.81 4.86
N THR A 44 -8.37 -6.41 5.76
CA THR A 44 -9.81 -6.15 5.91
C THR A 44 -10.11 -4.70 6.26
N LYS A 45 -9.32 -4.09 7.17
CA LYS A 45 -9.48 -2.68 7.55
C LYS A 45 -9.03 -1.72 6.46
N ILE A 46 -7.99 -2.08 5.72
CA ILE A 46 -7.52 -1.29 4.58
C ILE A 46 -8.59 -1.27 3.49
N ALA A 47 -9.14 -2.44 3.14
CA ALA A 47 -10.20 -2.57 2.17
C ALA A 47 -11.47 -1.80 2.56
N GLU A 48 -11.88 -1.88 3.83
CA GLU A 48 -12.99 -1.10 4.39
C GLU A 48 -12.74 0.41 4.28
N ALA A 49 -11.55 0.88 4.65
CA ALA A 49 -11.20 2.30 4.62
C ALA A 49 -11.08 2.87 3.19
N LEU A 50 -10.63 2.05 2.23
CA LEU A 50 -10.43 2.45 0.84
C LEU A 50 -11.62 2.11 -0.08
N LEU A 51 -12.64 1.43 0.44
CA LEU A 51 -13.82 0.97 -0.31
C LEU A 51 -13.46 0.13 -1.55
N ILE A 52 -12.49 -0.79 -1.39
CA ILE A 52 -12.04 -1.75 -2.41
C ILE A 52 -12.05 -3.16 -1.86
N ASP A 53 -11.94 -4.17 -2.72
CA ASP A 53 -11.90 -5.56 -2.28
C ASP A 53 -10.53 -5.97 -1.71
N HIS A 54 -10.51 -7.07 -0.94
CA HIS A 54 -9.30 -7.60 -0.29
C HIS A 54 -8.23 -8.05 -1.28
N GLU A 55 -8.61 -8.53 -2.47
CA GLU A 55 -7.68 -9.02 -3.47
C GLU A 55 -6.95 -7.86 -4.14
N THR A 56 -7.66 -6.77 -4.42
CA THR A 56 -7.08 -5.52 -4.93
C THR A 56 -6.01 -4.96 -3.98
N VAL A 57 -6.27 -4.91 -2.67
CA VAL A 57 -5.25 -4.53 -1.66
C VAL A 57 -4.02 -5.42 -1.76
N ARG A 58 -4.21 -6.76 -1.78
CA ARG A 58 -3.10 -7.72 -1.88
C ARG A 58 -2.32 -7.55 -3.18
N ASN A 59 -2.99 -7.26 -4.28
CA ASN A 59 -2.38 -7.09 -5.59
C ASN A 59 -1.51 -5.83 -5.67
N HIS A 60 -1.93 -4.71 -5.06
CA HIS A 60 -1.08 -3.52 -4.96
C HIS A 60 0.24 -3.82 -4.25
N VAL A 61 0.18 -4.54 -3.13
CA VAL A 61 1.39 -4.88 -2.37
C VAL A 61 2.27 -5.88 -3.12
N LYS A 62 1.69 -6.88 -3.78
CA LYS A 62 2.44 -7.80 -4.64
C LYS A 62 3.19 -7.06 -5.75
N ARG A 63 2.57 -6.07 -6.38
CA ARG A 63 3.20 -5.23 -7.41
C ARG A 63 4.34 -4.40 -6.84
N TYR A 64 4.09 -3.70 -5.73
CA TYR A 64 5.12 -2.92 -5.05
C TYR A 64 6.33 -3.77 -4.65
N ARG A 65 6.13 -4.97 -4.08
CA ARG A 65 7.24 -5.87 -3.72
C ARG A 65 8.07 -6.33 -4.93
N LYS A 66 7.49 -6.34 -6.13
CA LYS A 66 8.17 -6.75 -7.36
C LYS A 66 8.97 -5.62 -8.02
N GLY A 67 8.52 -4.37 -7.92
CA GLY A 67 9.13 -3.27 -8.67
C GLY A 67 9.08 -1.89 -8.00
N GLY A 68 8.83 -1.85 -6.69
CA GLY A 68 8.74 -0.61 -5.93
C GLY A 68 7.60 0.31 -6.40
N LEU A 69 7.81 1.61 -6.21
CA LEU A 69 6.86 2.66 -6.63
C LEU A 69 6.57 2.63 -8.13
N ALA A 70 7.57 2.32 -8.97
CA ALA A 70 7.42 2.26 -10.43
C ALA A 70 6.44 1.16 -10.90
N ALA A 71 6.11 0.19 -10.06
CA ALA A 71 5.18 -0.89 -10.36
C ALA A 71 3.76 -0.64 -9.85
N LEU A 72 3.50 0.48 -9.15
CA LEU A 72 2.20 0.78 -8.55
C LEU A 72 1.23 1.38 -9.55
#